data_AF-A0A2D3WK14-F1
#
_entry.id   AF-A0A2D3WK14-F1
#
_cell.length_a   1.000
_cell.length_b   1.000
_cell.length_c   1.000
_cell.angle_alpha   90.00
_cell.angle_beta   90.00
_cell.angle_gamma   90.00
#
_symmetry.space_group_name_H-M   'P 1'
#
loop_
_entity.id
_entity.type
_entity.pdbx_description
1 polymer ?
#
loop_
_entity_poly.entity_id
_entity_poly.type
_entity_poly.pdbx_seq_one_letter_code
_entity_poly.pdbx_strand_id
1 'polypeptide(L)'
;MTQLFKQLNHKPIAYYPVYKQITNSTTGGILLSQLMYWFSKSDKFYKTDEEIKTETLLTKKELENAKKLIKNLPFITVTREGIPAQTYYEIDWEKWVTCITETGNTVSTIGGNCTPQNVETNIVLSLTENTTENTTENKKTTKKDEDFKNIELYKVLIDTEKALYLEYIELRNSLKLKTSYQSHKRLLGKYHDFGRNPSVIENAINANWKDFYSPKQGFINTKEPQVGSIGWRMQQQAAEDKNIIDVEAE
;
A
#
# COMPACT_ATOMS: atom_id res chain seq x y z
N MET A 1 -32.20 6.55 10.36
CA MET A 1 -30.73 6.56 10.25
C MET A 1 -30.21 5.50 9.27
N THR A 2 -30.66 4.24 9.35
CA THR A 2 -30.28 3.17 8.40
C THR A 2 -30.66 3.43 6.93
N GLN A 3 -31.80 4.09 6.68
CA GLN A 3 -32.22 4.47 5.31
C GLN A 3 -31.29 5.53 4.67
N LEU A 4 -30.79 6.49 5.45
CA LEU A 4 -29.86 7.52 4.98
C LEU A 4 -28.51 6.92 4.58
N PHE A 5 -28.01 5.94 5.34
CA PHE A 5 -26.77 5.25 5.01
C PHE A 5 -26.89 4.38 3.76
N LYS A 6 -28.05 3.77 3.51
CA LYS A 6 -28.31 3.05 2.25
C LYS A 6 -28.31 4.00 1.05
N GLN A 7 -28.77 5.23 1.24
CA GLN A 7 -28.82 6.21 0.16
C GLN A 7 -27.45 6.65 -0.36
N LEU A 8 -26.41 6.63 0.50
CA LEU A 8 -25.04 6.96 0.11
C LEU A 8 -24.48 5.99 -0.96
N ASN A 9 -25.01 4.77 -1.04
CA ASN A 9 -24.52 3.74 -1.95
C ASN A 9 -25.20 3.76 -3.33
N HIS A 10 -26.12 4.70 -3.62
CA HIS A 10 -26.86 4.71 -4.90
C HIS A 10 -26.06 5.21 -6.11
N LYS A 11 -24.87 5.80 -5.91
CA LYS A 11 -24.01 6.30 -7.00
C LYS A 11 -22.55 5.87 -6.81
N PRO A 12 -22.26 4.56 -6.86
CA PRO A 12 -20.89 4.08 -6.76
C PRO A 12 -20.08 4.49 -8.00
N ILE A 13 -18.83 4.86 -7.79
CA ILE A 13 -17.87 5.05 -8.89
C ILE A 13 -17.24 3.68 -9.17
N ALA A 14 -17.40 3.19 -10.39
CA ALA A 14 -16.77 1.94 -10.80
C ALA A 14 -15.26 2.15 -10.95
N TYR A 15 -14.47 1.33 -10.25
CA TYR A 15 -13.01 1.33 -10.35
C TYR A 15 -12.54 -0.02 -10.87
N TYR A 16 -11.94 -0.02 -12.07
CA TYR A 16 -11.42 -1.23 -12.70
C TYR A 16 -9.89 -1.25 -12.62
N PRO A 17 -9.26 -2.27 -12.00
CA PRO A 17 -7.81 -2.35 -11.86
C PRO A 17 -7.04 -2.30 -13.20
N VAL A 18 -7.62 -2.88 -14.27
CA VAL A 18 -7.03 -2.87 -15.62
C VAL A 18 -6.81 -1.44 -16.12
N TYR A 19 -7.72 -0.51 -15.85
CA TYR A 19 -7.57 0.89 -16.26
C TYR A 19 -6.48 1.61 -15.47
N LYS A 20 -6.27 1.24 -14.20
CA LYS A 20 -5.12 1.73 -13.42
C LYS A 20 -3.81 1.17 -13.96
N GLN A 21 -3.77 -0.08 -14.43
CA GLN A 21 -2.57 -0.67 -15.02
C GLN A 21 -2.19 0.04 -16.32
N ILE A 22 -3.17 0.26 -17.20
CA ILE A 22 -2.97 0.98 -18.47
C ILE A 22 -2.46 2.41 -18.23
N THR A 23 -3.09 3.14 -17.31
CA THR A 23 -2.75 4.55 -17.05
C THR A 23 -1.60 4.73 -16.06
N ASN A 24 -1.17 3.66 -15.38
CA ASN A 24 -0.23 3.67 -14.27
C ASN A 24 -0.57 4.67 -13.13
N SER A 25 -1.84 5.07 -13.01
CA SER A 25 -2.28 6.07 -12.02
C SER A 25 -3.70 5.77 -11.56
N THR A 26 -3.98 5.97 -10.27
CA THR A 26 -5.33 5.81 -9.73
C THR A 26 -6.29 6.84 -10.31
N THR A 27 -5.89 8.12 -10.38
CA THR A 27 -6.74 9.19 -10.92
C THR A 27 -6.95 9.03 -12.43
N GLY A 28 -5.91 8.56 -13.14
CA GLY A 28 -6.00 8.19 -14.55
C GLY A 28 -6.98 7.03 -14.77
N GLY A 29 -6.88 5.97 -13.95
CA GLY A 29 -7.78 4.81 -14.03
C GLY A 29 -9.23 5.15 -13.71
N ILE A 30 -9.48 6.02 -12.73
CA ILE A 30 -10.83 6.53 -12.41
C ILE A 30 -11.40 7.32 -13.61
N LEU A 31 -10.62 8.26 -14.16
CA LEU A 31 -11.07 9.02 -15.32
C LEU A 31 -11.33 8.11 -16.51
N LEU A 32 -10.43 7.17 -16.81
CA LEU A 32 -10.59 6.21 -17.90
C LEU A 32 -11.84 5.34 -17.72
N SER A 33 -12.11 4.87 -16.49
CA SER A 33 -13.35 4.16 -16.15
C SER A 33 -14.59 4.97 -16.53
N GLN A 34 -14.59 6.24 -16.15
CA GLN A 34 -15.70 7.13 -16.43
C GLN A 34 -15.84 7.41 -17.94
N LEU A 35 -14.74 7.59 -18.67
CA LEU A 35 -14.78 7.78 -20.12
C LEU A 35 -15.31 6.53 -20.83
N MET A 36 -14.89 5.32 -20.41
CA MET A 36 -15.36 4.05 -20.96
C MET A 36 -16.86 3.84 -20.75
N TYR A 37 -17.42 4.31 -19.63
CA TYR A 37 -18.87 4.35 -19.43
C TYR A 37 -19.59 5.25 -20.44
N TRP A 38 -18.97 6.35 -20.88
CA TRP A 38 -19.55 7.19 -21.92
C TRP A 38 -19.33 6.61 -23.32
N PHE A 39 -18.19 5.96 -23.57
CA PHE A 39 -17.91 5.24 -24.82
C PHE A 39 -18.89 4.09 -25.06
N SER A 40 -19.40 3.44 -24.01
CA SER A 40 -20.45 2.42 -24.18
C SER A 40 -21.78 2.97 -24.71
N LYS A 41 -21.97 4.30 -24.68
CA LYS A 41 -23.16 4.98 -25.21
C LYS A 41 -22.91 5.63 -26.57
N SER A 42 -21.69 6.11 -26.81
CA SER A 42 -21.30 6.77 -28.06
C SER A 42 -19.78 6.73 -28.23
N ASP A 43 -19.30 6.38 -29.43
CA ASP A 43 -17.87 6.31 -29.74
C ASP A 43 -17.17 7.68 -29.64
N LYS A 44 -17.93 8.76 -29.84
CA LYS A 44 -17.48 10.15 -29.66
C LYS A 44 -18.48 10.92 -28.82
N PHE A 45 -17.98 11.64 -27.81
CA PHE A 45 -18.81 12.49 -26.96
C PHE A 45 -18.06 13.73 -26.50
N TYR A 46 -18.80 14.77 -26.12
CA TYR A 46 -18.24 15.96 -25.50
C TYR A 46 -18.55 16.01 -24.01
N LYS A 47 -17.64 16.62 -23.25
CA LYS A 47 -17.90 16.93 -21.86
C LYS A 47 -17.06 18.06 -21.32
N THR A 48 -17.64 18.82 -20.39
CA THR A 48 -16.92 19.88 -19.67
C THR A 48 -16.13 19.31 -18.51
N ASP A 49 -15.10 20.05 -18.10
CA ASP A 49 -14.28 19.67 -16.94
C ASP A 49 -15.10 19.72 -15.63
N GLU A 50 -16.11 20.61 -15.54
CA GLU A 50 -17.07 20.71 -14.43
C GLU A 50 -17.89 19.41 -14.27
N GLU A 51 -18.45 18.91 -15.37
CA GLU A 51 -19.26 17.70 -15.36
C GLU A 51 -18.40 16.46 -15.02
N ILE A 52 -17.20 16.35 -15.59
CA ILE A 52 -16.28 15.24 -15.27
C ILE A 52 -15.87 15.28 -13.80
N LYS A 53 -15.55 16.45 -13.23
CA LYS A 53 -15.25 16.58 -11.79
C LYS A 53 -16.44 16.16 -10.93
N THR A 54 -17.65 16.51 -11.32
CA THR A 54 -18.87 16.14 -10.58
C THR A 54 -19.08 14.63 -10.56
N GLU A 55 -18.76 13.96 -11.66
CA GLU A 55 -18.91 12.50 -11.78
C GLU A 55 -17.79 11.71 -11.09
N THR A 56 -16.55 12.17 -11.22
CA THR A 56 -15.37 11.45 -10.73
C THR A 56 -14.94 11.88 -9.33
N LEU A 57 -15.45 13.01 -8.85
CA LEU A 57 -15.04 13.69 -7.61
C LEU A 57 -13.54 14.03 -7.55
N LEU A 58 -12.87 14.08 -8.70
CA LEU A 58 -11.48 14.51 -8.79
C LEU A 58 -11.37 16.02 -8.60
N THR A 59 -10.32 16.43 -7.90
CA THR A 59 -9.94 17.85 -7.84
C THR A 59 -9.48 18.34 -9.22
N LYS A 60 -9.47 19.66 -9.43
CA LYS A 60 -9.01 20.26 -10.69
C LYS A 60 -7.61 19.77 -11.09
N LYS A 61 -6.67 19.73 -10.14
CA LYS A 61 -5.28 19.30 -10.39
C LYS A 61 -5.19 17.81 -10.74
N GLU A 62 -5.99 16.97 -10.08
CA GLU A 62 -6.06 15.54 -10.38
C GLU A 62 -6.65 15.28 -11.76
N LEU A 63 -7.72 16.01 -12.12
CA LEU A 63 -8.31 15.93 -13.45
C LEU A 63 -7.33 16.37 -14.53
N GLU A 64 -6.62 17.47 -14.34
CA GLU A 64 -5.60 17.94 -15.29
C GLU A 64 -4.50 16.90 -15.50
N ASN A 65 -4.00 16.29 -14.42
CA ASN A 65 -3.01 15.21 -14.50
C ASN A 65 -3.58 13.96 -15.18
N ALA A 66 -4.81 13.57 -14.84
CA ALA A 66 -5.48 12.43 -15.46
C ALA A 66 -5.69 12.67 -16.96
N LYS A 67 -6.12 13.87 -17.39
CA LYS A 67 -6.27 14.22 -18.81
C LYS A 67 -4.95 14.18 -19.58
N LYS A 68 -3.83 14.56 -18.95
CA LYS A 68 -2.49 14.38 -19.57
C LYS A 68 -2.19 12.91 -19.82
N LEU A 69 -2.50 12.04 -18.86
CA LEU A 69 -2.33 10.58 -19.02
C LEU A 69 -3.23 10.04 -20.12
N ILE A 70 -4.52 10.43 -20.14
CA ILE A 70 -5.47 9.99 -21.17
C ILE A 70 -5.02 10.43 -22.57
N LYS A 71 -4.52 11.66 -22.71
CA LYS A 71 -4.01 12.17 -23.99
C LYS A 71 -2.81 11.39 -24.52
N ASN A 72 -2.05 10.74 -23.64
CA ASN A 72 -0.90 9.93 -24.01
C ASN A 72 -1.28 8.49 -24.41
N LEU A 73 -2.56 8.10 -24.25
CA LEU A 73 -3.02 6.75 -24.63
C LEU A 73 -3.20 6.67 -26.15
N PRO A 74 -2.79 5.57 -26.79
CA PRO A 74 -2.83 5.45 -28.24
C PRO A 74 -4.24 5.32 -28.82
N PHE A 75 -5.23 4.91 -28.01
CA PHE A 75 -6.58 4.59 -28.42
C PHE A 75 -7.63 5.67 -28.06
N ILE A 76 -7.24 6.77 -27.42
CA ILE A 76 -8.15 7.89 -27.13
C ILE A 76 -7.62 9.15 -27.79
N THR A 77 -8.48 9.79 -28.56
CA THR A 77 -8.23 11.12 -29.13
C THR A 77 -8.99 12.17 -28.34
N VAL A 78 -8.29 13.24 -27.93
CA VAL A 78 -8.87 14.36 -27.17
C VAL A 78 -8.75 15.65 -27.98
N THR A 79 -9.87 16.18 -28.45
CA THR A 79 -9.93 17.41 -29.25
C THR A 79 -10.69 18.52 -28.52
N ARG A 80 -10.47 19.77 -28.94
CA ARG A 80 -11.26 20.93 -28.50
C ARG A 80 -11.98 21.47 -29.73
N GLU A 81 -13.31 21.45 -29.69
CA GLU A 81 -14.15 21.78 -30.86
C GLU A 81 -15.28 22.75 -30.44
N GLY A 82 -15.75 23.55 -31.41
CA GLY A 82 -16.93 24.41 -31.27
C GLY A 82 -16.73 25.75 -30.56
N ILE A 83 -17.83 26.51 -30.46
CA ILE A 83 -17.96 27.78 -29.74
C ILE A 83 -19.23 27.68 -28.87
N PRO A 84 -19.16 27.72 -27.52
CA PRO A 84 -17.94 27.74 -26.70
C PRO A 84 -17.12 26.45 -26.85
N ALA A 85 -15.80 26.53 -26.64
CA ALA A 85 -14.89 25.41 -26.86
C ALA A 85 -15.12 24.27 -25.85
N GLN A 86 -15.58 23.11 -26.32
CA GLN A 86 -15.82 21.92 -25.51
C GLN A 86 -14.74 20.86 -25.74
N THR A 87 -14.48 20.02 -24.73
CA THR A 87 -13.57 18.86 -24.91
C THR A 87 -14.35 17.71 -25.49
N TYR A 88 -13.89 17.17 -26.62
CA TYR A 88 -14.39 15.93 -27.20
C TYR A 88 -13.41 14.78 -26.90
N TYR A 89 -13.98 13.61 -26.65
CA TYR A 89 -13.29 12.36 -26.46
C TYR A 89 -13.79 11.37 -27.51
N GLU A 90 -12.86 10.70 -28.18
CA GLU A 90 -13.15 9.74 -29.24
C GLU A 90 -12.28 8.50 -29.04
N ILE A 91 -12.87 7.31 -29.17
CA ILE A 91 -12.20 6.02 -28.97
C ILE A 91 -11.89 5.34 -30.30
N ASP A 92 -10.69 4.77 -30.38
CA ASP A 92 -10.27 3.86 -31.45
C ASP A 92 -10.31 2.42 -30.90
N TRP A 93 -11.34 1.68 -31.29
CA TRP A 93 -11.59 0.32 -30.80
C TRP A 93 -10.51 -0.69 -31.22
N GLU A 94 -9.90 -0.52 -32.40
CA GLU A 94 -8.85 -1.42 -32.89
C GLU A 94 -7.59 -1.31 -32.01
N LYS A 95 -7.19 -0.06 -31.72
CA LYS A 95 -6.06 0.20 -30.81
C LYS A 95 -6.38 -0.17 -29.37
N TRP A 96 -7.64 -0.04 -28.94
CA TRP A 96 -8.08 -0.48 -27.62
C TRP A 96 -7.89 -1.98 -27.42
N VAL A 97 -8.37 -2.80 -28.36
CA VAL A 97 -8.22 -4.26 -28.31
C VAL A 97 -6.74 -4.65 -28.31
N THR A 98 -5.93 -4.00 -29.14
CA THR A 98 -4.47 -4.21 -29.18
C THR A 98 -3.84 -3.89 -27.82
N CYS A 99 -4.17 -2.75 -27.21
CA CYS A 99 -3.64 -2.37 -25.90
C CYS A 99 -4.04 -3.34 -24.78
N ILE A 100 -5.28 -3.84 -24.78
CA ILE A 100 -5.76 -4.80 -23.77
C ILE A 100 -5.09 -6.17 -23.95
N THR A 101 -4.96 -6.65 -25.18
CA THR A 101 -4.29 -7.94 -25.46
C THR A 101 -2.81 -7.88 -25.09
N GLU A 102 -2.13 -6.77 -25.40
CA GLU A 102 -0.77 -6.51 -24.93
C GLU A 102 -0.69 -6.44 -23.40
N THR A 103 -1.61 -5.76 -22.73
CA THR A 103 -1.64 -5.68 -21.25
C THR A 103 -1.86 -7.07 -20.62
N GLY A 104 -2.67 -7.93 -21.26
CA GLY A 104 -2.85 -9.33 -20.86
C GLY A 104 -1.61 -10.20 -21.09
N ASN A 105 -0.88 -9.97 -22.18
CA ASN A 105 0.32 -10.74 -22.54
C ASN A 105 1.59 -10.27 -21.80
N THR A 106 1.68 -8.97 -21.51
CA THR A 106 2.82 -8.32 -20.81
C THR A 106 2.85 -8.58 -19.31
N VAL A 107 1.92 -9.41 -18.80
CA VAL A 107 2.12 -10.10 -17.52
C VAL A 107 3.30 -11.09 -17.59
N SER A 108 3.82 -11.43 -18.79
CA SER A 108 4.95 -12.36 -18.95
C SER A 108 6.34 -11.72 -19.06
N THR A 109 6.53 -10.46 -19.46
CA THR A 109 7.91 -9.91 -19.63
C THR A 109 7.96 -8.38 -19.61
N ILE A 110 7.68 -7.71 -18.50
CA ILE A 110 8.26 -6.37 -18.22
C ILE A 110 8.69 -6.33 -16.75
N GLY A 111 9.95 -6.74 -16.52
CA GLY A 111 10.68 -6.42 -15.31
C GLY A 111 10.96 -4.92 -15.27
N GLY A 112 10.21 -4.19 -14.44
CA GLY A 112 10.70 -2.93 -13.91
C GLY A 112 11.85 -3.23 -12.95
N ASN A 113 12.95 -2.51 -13.07
CA ASN A 113 13.97 -2.44 -12.01
C ASN A 113 13.33 -1.88 -10.74
N CYS A 114 12.79 -2.77 -9.92
CA CYS A 114 12.60 -2.73 -8.48
C CYS A 114 12.41 -4.20 -8.07
N THR A 115 13.18 -4.61 -7.06
CA THR A 115 13.42 -5.97 -6.56
C THR A 115 12.20 -6.91 -6.46
N PRO A 116 12.40 -8.23 -6.63
CA PRO A 116 11.34 -9.17 -7.01
C PRO A 116 10.47 -9.54 -5.82
N GLN A 117 9.15 -9.46 -6.00
CA GLN A 117 8.22 -10.21 -5.15
C GLN A 117 7.32 -11.05 -6.04
N ASN A 118 7.68 -12.33 -6.13
CA ASN A 118 6.88 -13.39 -6.70
C ASN A 118 5.53 -13.43 -5.95
N VAL A 119 4.47 -13.04 -6.65
CA VAL A 119 3.10 -13.27 -6.20
C VAL A 119 2.36 -13.86 -7.39
N GLU A 120 2.30 -15.17 -7.43
CA GLU A 120 1.30 -15.90 -8.21
C GLU A 120 -0.09 -15.40 -7.79
N THR A 121 -0.77 -14.71 -8.69
CA THR A 121 -2.22 -14.60 -8.62
C THR A 121 -2.79 -15.14 -9.92
N ASN A 122 -3.26 -16.39 -9.84
CA ASN A 122 -4.21 -16.95 -10.78
C ASN A 122 -5.44 -16.04 -10.85
N ILE A 123 -5.59 -15.28 -11.93
CA ILE A 123 -6.86 -14.63 -12.26
C ILE A 123 -7.57 -15.56 -13.23
N VAL A 124 -8.41 -16.43 -12.69
CA VAL A 124 -9.40 -17.16 -13.47
C VAL A 124 -10.42 -16.13 -13.97
N LEU A 125 -10.43 -15.90 -15.28
CA LEU A 125 -11.51 -15.20 -15.98
C LEU A 125 -12.79 -16.05 -15.83
N SER A 126 -13.63 -15.76 -14.83
CA SER A 126 -15.02 -16.22 -14.84
C SER A 126 -15.91 -15.05 -15.27
N LEU A 127 -16.10 -14.93 -16.59
CA LEU A 127 -17.22 -14.19 -17.15
C LEU A 127 -18.50 -14.98 -16.84
N THR A 128 -19.19 -14.59 -15.76
CA THR A 128 -20.63 -14.86 -15.62
C THR A 128 -21.28 -13.59 -15.11
N GLU A 129 -22.11 -13.01 -15.96
CA GLU A 129 -23.08 -11.97 -15.65
C GLU A 129 -23.87 -12.35 -14.40
N ASN A 130 -24.16 -11.38 -13.54
CA ASN A 130 -25.38 -11.33 -12.74
C ASN A 130 -25.56 -9.92 -12.16
N THR A 131 -26.36 -9.11 -12.84
CA THR A 131 -27.12 -8.03 -12.20
C THR A 131 -28.55 -8.52 -12.06
N THR A 132 -28.98 -8.91 -10.87
CA THR A 132 -30.37 -8.72 -10.39
C THR A 132 -30.46 -9.00 -8.90
N GLU A 133 -31.23 -8.17 -8.22
CA GLU A 133 -31.49 -8.17 -6.79
C GLU A 133 -32.15 -9.48 -6.33
N ASN A 134 -31.76 -10.01 -5.16
CA ASN A 134 -32.71 -10.62 -4.25
C ASN A 134 -32.22 -10.62 -2.80
N THR A 135 -33.15 -10.23 -1.93
CA THR A 135 -33.09 -10.21 -0.47
C THR A 135 -33.26 -11.63 0.07
N THR A 136 -32.37 -12.11 0.93
CA THR A 136 -32.77 -13.06 1.99
C THR A 136 -31.79 -13.07 3.18
N GLU A 137 -32.36 -12.70 4.32
CA GLU A 137 -32.12 -13.11 5.71
C GLU A 137 -30.71 -13.41 6.25
N ASN A 138 -30.41 -12.67 7.32
CA ASN A 138 -29.42 -12.92 8.35
C ASN A 138 -29.15 -14.40 8.65
N LYS A 139 -27.88 -14.80 8.47
CA LYS A 139 -27.26 -15.84 9.30
C LYS A 139 -25.93 -15.34 9.84
N LYS A 140 -25.91 -14.98 11.12
CA LYS A 140 -24.69 -14.85 11.93
C LYS A 140 -23.83 -16.10 11.69
N THR A 141 -22.67 -15.95 11.06
CA THR A 141 -21.60 -16.94 11.16
C THR A 141 -20.25 -16.22 11.25
N THR A 142 -19.60 -16.52 12.37
CA THR A 142 -18.26 -16.21 12.86
C THR A 142 -17.17 -16.01 11.80
N LYS A 143 -16.43 -14.91 11.95
CA LYS A 143 -15.13 -14.65 11.30
C LYS A 143 -14.21 -15.86 11.53
N LYS A 144 -13.77 -16.52 10.45
CA LYS A 144 -12.61 -17.40 10.51
C LYS A 144 -11.38 -16.51 10.47
N ASP A 145 -10.68 -16.46 11.59
CA ASP A 145 -9.30 -15.99 11.68
C ASP A 145 -8.47 -16.82 10.71
N GLU A 146 -7.99 -16.20 9.62
CA GLU A 146 -7.02 -16.83 8.73
C GLU A 146 -5.72 -17.02 9.51
N ASP A 147 -5.48 -18.27 9.95
CA ASP A 147 -4.35 -18.67 10.80
C ASP A 147 -3.01 -18.25 10.18
N PHE A 148 -2.44 -17.14 10.66
CA PHE A 148 -1.08 -16.67 10.34
C PHE A 148 -0.02 -17.75 10.62
N LYS A 149 -0.35 -18.78 11.39
CA LYS A 149 0.46 -19.97 11.64
C LYS A 149 0.76 -20.77 10.36
N ASN A 150 -0.03 -20.60 9.30
CA ASN A 150 0.19 -21.25 8.01
C ASN A 150 1.28 -20.61 7.16
N ILE A 151 1.75 -19.40 7.51
CA ILE A 151 2.82 -18.69 6.81
C ILE A 151 4.11 -19.52 6.89
N GLU A 152 4.75 -19.78 5.75
CA GLU A 152 6.00 -20.55 5.66
C GLU A 152 7.11 -19.97 6.55
N LEU A 153 7.25 -18.64 6.54
CA LEU A 153 8.21 -17.93 7.39
C LEU A 153 7.98 -18.11 8.89
N TYR A 154 6.73 -18.39 9.31
CA TYR A 154 6.40 -18.70 10.71
C TYR A 154 6.74 -20.15 11.07
N LYS A 155 6.53 -21.09 10.14
CA LYS A 155 6.84 -22.52 10.34
C LYS A 155 8.33 -22.77 10.52
N VAL A 156 9.16 -21.95 9.87
CA VAL A 156 10.64 -22.04 9.91
C VAL A 156 11.25 -21.46 11.20
N LEU A 157 10.47 -20.76 12.03
CA LEU A 157 10.92 -20.22 13.31
C LEU A 157 11.16 -21.35 14.33
N ILE A 158 12.13 -21.12 15.23
CA ILE A 158 12.35 -21.94 16.43
C ILE A 158 11.24 -21.63 17.44
N ASP A 159 10.91 -22.57 18.33
CA ASP A 159 9.81 -22.40 19.28
C ASP A 159 9.99 -21.19 20.22
N THR A 160 11.23 -20.83 20.54
CA THR A 160 11.56 -19.60 21.28
C THR A 160 11.21 -18.33 20.50
N GLU A 161 11.55 -18.28 19.22
CA GLU A 161 11.23 -17.14 18.33
C GLU A 161 9.72 -17.05 18.07
N LYS A 162 9.02 -18.19 17.98
CA LYS A 162 7.56 -18.23 17.87
C LYS A 162 6.89 -17.64 19.10
N ALA A 163 7.35 -18.00 20.30
CA ALA A 163 6.81 -17.48 21.56
C ALA A 163 6.97 -15.96 21.62
N LEU A 164 8.17 -15.46 21.30
CA LEU A 164 8.48 -14.02 21.25
C LEU A 164 7.63 -13.28 20.22
N TYR A 165 7.41 -13.87 19.05
CA TYR A 165 6.55 -13.31 18.02
C TYR A 165 5.08 -13.27 18.45
N LEU A 166 4.58 -14.30 19.13
CA LEU A 166 3.22 -14.33 19.67
C LEU A 166 2.99 -13.24 20.72
N GLU A 167 3.95 -13.03 21.61
CA GLU A 167 3.93 -11.93 22.60
C GLU A 167 3.85 -10.57 21.90
N TYR A 168 4.63 -10.37 20.83
CA TYR A 168 4.53 -9.16 20.02
C TYR A 168 3.16 -8.98 19.35
N ILE A 169 2.50 -10.06 18.91
CA ILE A 169 1.15 -10.00 18.34
C ILE A 169 0.11 -9.63 19.40
N GLU A 170 0.24 -10.11 20.63
CA GLU A 170 -0.62 -9.72 21.75
C GLU A 170 -0.50 -8.22 22.05
N LEU A 171 0.73 -7.70 22.08
CA LEU A 171 0.99 -6.26 22.19
C LEU A 171 0.32 -5.49 21.04
N ARG A 172 0.44 -5.99 19.81
CA ARG A 172 -0.15 -5.33 18.63
C ARG A 172 -1.68 -5.29 18.69
N ASN A 173 -2.30 -6.33 19.24
CA ASN A 173 -3.73 -6.40 19.49
C ASN A 173 -4.15 -5.42 20.60
N SER A 174 -3.36 -5.27 21.67
CA SER A 174 -3.62 -4.30 22.75
C SER A 174 -3.57 -2.85 22.23
N LEU A 175 -2.70 -2.57 21.26
CA LEU A 175 -2.64 -1.29 20.54
C LEU A 175 -3.75 -1.09 19.49
N LYS A 176 -4.68 -2.04 19.33
CA LYS A 176 -5.78 -2.02 18.34
C LYS A 176 -5.29 -1.84 16.89
N LEU A 177 -4.11 -2.37 16.57
CA LEU A 177 -3.55 -2.29 15.21
C LEU A 177 -4.09 -3.43 14.34
N LYS A 178 -4.38 -3.14 13.05
CA LYS A 178 -4.91 -4.13 12.10
C LYS A 178 -3.91 -5.26 11.85
N THR A 179 -4.13 -6.45 12.39
CA THR A 179 -3.32 -7.68 12.24
C THR A 179 -3.88 -8.55 11.12
N SER A 180 -3.63 -8.16 9.86
CA SER A 180 -4.00 -8.99 8.70
C SER A 180 -2.93 -10.03 8.37
N TYR A 181 -3.27 -11.08 7.62
CA TYR A 181 -2.29 -12.06 7.09
C TYR A 181 -1.09 -11.39 6.40
N GLN A 182 -1.34 -10.38 5.56
CA GLN A 182 -0.29 -9.59 4.90
C GLN A 182 0.60 -8.83 5.89
N SER A 183 0.02 -8.36 7.01
CA SER A 183 0.79 -7.72 8.07
C SER A 183 1.73 -8.71 8.74
N HIS A 184 1.27 -9.93 9.02
CA HIS A 184 2.10 -11.01 9.57
C HIS A 184 3.21 -11.41 8.58
N LYS A 185 2.87 -11.62 7.31
CA LYS A 185 3.84 -11.95 6.24
C LYS A 185 4.94 -10.89 6.13
N ARG A 186 4.56 -9.60 6.17
CA ARG A 186 5.51 -8.48 6.12
C ARG A 186 6.43 -8.42 7.35
N LEU A 187 5.87 -8.57 8.55
CA LEU A 187 6.64 -8.55 9.81
C LEU A 187 7.64 -9.71 9.87
N LEU A 188 7.18 -10.92 9.54
CA LEU A 188 8.04 -12.09 9.48
C LEU A 188 9.12 -11.93 8.40
N GLY A 189 8.78 -11.39 7.22
CA GLY A 189 9.77 -11.06 6.18
C GLY A 189 10.90 -10.17 6.71
N LYS A 190 10.56 -9.05 7.35
CA LYS A 190 11.55 -8.15 7.97
C LYS A 190 12.42 -8.84 9.03
N TYR A 191 11.82 -9.69 9.86
CA TYR A 191 12.57 -10.43 10.87
C TYR A 191 13.62 -11.36 10.25
N HIS A 192 13.27 -12.04 9.15
CA HIS A 192 14.22 -12.84 8.37
C HIS A 192 15.27 -11.97 7.67
N ASP A 193 14.88 -10.82 7.10
CA ASP A 193 15.80 -9.87 6.46
C ASP A 193 16.83 -9.30 7.45
N PHE A 194 16.46 -9.17 8.73
CA PHE A 194 17.35 -8.75 9.81
C PHE A 194 18.16 -9.90 10.42
N GLY A 195 18.23 -11.06 9.75
CA GLY A 195 19.04 -12.20 10.16
C GLY A 195 18.47 -12.96 11.36
N ARG A 196 17.15 -12.89 11.59
CA ARG A 196 16.44 -13.54 12.71
C ARG A 196 17.00 -13.20 14.08
N ASN A 197 17.47 -11.97 14.27
CA ASN A 197 17.98 -11.53 15.57
C ASN A 197 16.81 -11.31 16.56
N PRO A 198 16.68 -12.08 17.67
CA PRO A 198 15.59 -11.95 18.63
C PRO A 198 15.45 -10.55 19.23
N SER A 199 16.57 -9.83 19.36
CA SER A 199 16.58 -8.46 19.89
C SER A 199 15.72 -7.49 19.08
N VAL A 200 15.42 -7.79 17.81
CA VAL A 200 14.50 -6.96 17.01
C VAL A 200 13.08 -6.99 17.57
N ILE A 201 12.59 -8.17 17.93
CA ILE A 201 11.23 -8.34 18.45
C ILE A 201 11.21 -7.88 19.91
N GLU A 202 12.22 -8.20 20.71
CA GLU A 202 12.36 -7.72 22.10
C GLU A 202 12.35 -6.19 22.17
N ASN A 203 13.15 -5.51 21.33
CA ASN A 203 13.16 -4.06 21.26
C ASN A 203 11.80 -3.50 20.83
N ALA A 204 11.12 -4.17 19.90
CA ALA A 204 9.79 -3.76 19.46
C ALA A 204 8.74 -3.91 20.58
N ILE A 205 8.84 -4.95 21.41
CA ILE A 205 7.98 -5.14 22.58
C ILE A 205 8.26 -4.04 23.62
N ASN A 206 9.51 -3.90 24.04
CA ASN A 206 9.93 -2.96 25.09
C ASN A 206 9.64 -1.50 24.75
N ALA A 207 9.83 -1.11 23.48
CA ALA A 207 9.60 0.25 23.02
C ALA A 207 8.22 0.46 22.37
N ASN A 208 7.34 -0.54 22.45
CA ASN A 208 5.96 -0.49 21.96
C ASN A 208 5.86 -0.11 20.47
N TRP A 209 6.77 -0.65 19.65
CA TRP A 209 6.89 -0.31 18.24
C TRP A 209 5.82 -0.98 17.39
N LYS A 210 5.27 -0.20 16.45
CA LYS A 210 4.25 -0.67 15.48
C LYS A 210 4.83 -1.54 14.36
N ASP A 211 6.16 -1.62 14.25
CA ASP A 211 6.89 -2.31 13.19
C ASP A 211 8.28 -2.74 13.67
N PHE A 212 8.95 -3.61 12.92
CA PHE A 212 10.33 -4.00 13.16
C PHE A 212 11.30 -3.07 12.43
N TYR A 213 12.34 -2.67 13.14
CA TYR A 213 13.43 -1.83 12.65
C TYR A 213 14.76 -2.56 12.84
N SER A 214 15.74 -2.22 12.01
CA SER A 214 17.07 -2.82 12.09
C SER A 214 17.65 -2.61 13.50
N PRO A 215 18.23 -3.65 14.12
CA PRO A 215 18.94 -3.48 15.37
C PRO A 215 20.07 -2.48 15.13
N LYS A 216 20.16 -1.43 15.95
CA LYS A 216 21.24 -0.45 15.85
C LYS A 216 22.56 -1.22 15.95
N GLN A 217 23.31 -1.32 14.86
CA GLN A 217 24.69 -1.80 14.87
C GLN A 217 25.39 -1.01 15.97
N GLY A 218 26.03 -1.73 16.90
CA GLY A 218 26.63 -1.12 18.09
C GLY A 218 27.41 0.13 17.68
N PHE A 219 26.91 1.29 18.10
CA PHE A 219 27.71 2.50 18.01
C PHE A 219 28.85 2.29 18.99
N ILE A 220 30.02 1.88 18.49
CA ILE A 220 31.26 2.21 19.18
C ILE A 220 31.31 3.73 19.10
N ASN A 221 30.93 4.39 20.19
CA ASN A 221 30.89 5.84 20.24
C ASN A 221 32.35 6.33 20.33
N THR A 222 33.02 6.42 19.18
CA THR A 222 34.39 6.95 19.06
C THR A 222 34.44 8.47 19.04
N LYS A 223 33.30 9.16 19.18
CA LYS A 223 33.30 10.60 19.37
C LYS A 223 33.37 10.91 20.85
N GLU A 224 34.46 11.57 21.24
CA GLU A 224 34.61 12.15 22.57
C GLU A 224 33.36 12.97 22.92
N PRO A 225 32.82 12.80 24.14
CA PRO A 225 31.63 13.52 24.57
C PRO A 225 31.89 15.02 24.53
N GLN A 226 30.90 15.77 24.04
CA GLN A 226 31.03 17.22 23.89
C GLN A 226 31.28 17.89 25.25
N VAL A 227 32.19 18.85 25.28
CA VAL A 227 32.59 19.58 26.48
C VAL A 227 31.36 20.14 27.20
N GLY A 228 31.15 19.73 28.45
CA GLY A 228 30.00 20.12 29.28
C GLY A 228 28.79 19.17 29.26
N SER A 229 28.80 18.13 28.42
CA SER A 229 27.82 17.04 28.43
C SER A 229 27.90 16.23 29.73
N ILE A 230 26.80 15.55 30.10
CA ILE A 230 26.77 14.58 31.21
C ILE A 230 27.85 13.49 31.02
N GLY A 231 28.07 13.03 29.78
CA GLY A 231 29.13 12.07 29.47
C GLY A 231 30.55 12.63 29.66
N TRP A 232 30.74 13.94 29.43
CA TRP A 232 32.03 14.63 29.67
C TRP A 232 32.28 14.82 31.18
N ARG A 233 31.24 15.14 31.95
CA ARG A 233 31.31 15.27 33.42
C ARG A 233 31.58 13.92 34.11
N MET A 234 30.98 12.83 33.62
CA MET A 234 31.22 11.49 34.15
C MET A 234 32.66 11.00 33.87
N GLN A 235 33.26 11.38 32.75
CA GLN A 235 34.66 11.06 32.45
C GLN A 235 35.65 11.83 33.33
N GLN A 236 35.36 13.10 33.64
CA GLN A 236 36.15 13.91 34.57
C GLN A 236 36.08 13.35 36.00
N GLN A 237 34.87 13.02 36.48
CA GLN A 237 34.68 12.43 37.81
C GLN A 237 35.42 11.08 37.96
N ALA A 238 35.34 10.22 36.93
CA ALA A 238 36.03 8.93 36.94
C ALA A 238 37.57 9.04 36.80
N ALA A 239 38.08 10.16 36.28
CA ALA A 239 39.51 10.44 36.23
C ALA A 239 40.02 11.00 37.58
N GLU A 240 39.21 11.82 38.26
CA GLU A 240 39.48 12.28 39.63
C GLU A 240 39.45 11.12 40.63
N ASP A 241 38.46 10.22 40.53
CA ASP A 241 38.36 9.05 41.41
C ASP A 241 39.53 8.06 41.24
N LYS A 242 40.12 7.97 40.04
CA LYS A 242 41.33 7.16 39.80
C LYS A 242 42.60 7.80 40.36
N ASN A 243 42.68 9.12 40.34
CA ASN A 243 43.82 9.85 40.87
C ASN A 243 43.85 9.87 42.41
N ILE A 244 42.72 9.57 43.06
CA ILE A 244 42.64 9.40 44.53
C ILE A 244 43.20 8.04 44.98
N ILE A 245 43.07 7.00 44.15
CA ILE A 245 43.52 5.64 44.50
C ILE A 245 45.05 5.49 44.41
N ASP A 246 45.71 6.28 43.56
CA ASP A 246 47.18 6.27 43.42
C ASP A 246 47.92 7.10 44.49
N VAL A 247 47.21 7.89 45.30
CA VAL A 247 47.81 8.69 46.40
C VAL A 247 47.77 7.96 47.75
N GLU A 248 46.99 6.88 47.89
CA GLU A 248 46.94 6.04 49.10
C GLU A 248 47.85 4.79 49.03
N ALA A 249 48.70 4.68 47.98
CA ALA A 249 49.59 3.54 47.74
C ALA A 249 51.10 3.87 47.81
N GLU A 250 51.48 5.03 48.37
CA GLU A 250 52.84 5.35 48.83
C GLU A 250 52.90 5.51 50.36
#